data_AF-A0A3S4AXW5-F1
#
_entry.id   AF-A0A3S4AXW5-F1
#
_cell.length_a   1.000
_cell.length_b   1.000
_cell.length_c   1.000
_cell.angle_alpha   90.00
_cell.angle_beta   90.00
_cell.angle_gamma   90.00
#
_symmetry.space_group_name_H-M   'P 1'
#
loop_
_entity.id
_entity.type
_entity.pdbx_description
1 polymer ?
#
loop_
_entity_poly.entity_id
_entity_poly.type
_entity_poly.pdbx_seq_one_letter_code
_entity_poly.pdbx_strand_id
1 'polypeptide(L)'
;MAAYLWQAFTAEQMWRNKLGRRVFRFEEEWTTGAASHRDRDHGTLRSEARVHIIRTDKTVAELRDLNLAQQNPKASDAGGLYGITADAVRDYFKPLPGQKLYVSVLLLDAHWDTNSKTIVGHAALGGRVGDLHLGIFGSHCLQSYPSSFEEIVPAFTDCTPTDTAHVGNDCNEAGSSWEAASLGIGAHLHETGHLFGLPHRESGVMARDFVVLNRTFLTREAYSTRTRSRGGPVAQEDECTWHRLDCLRFRSHPCFRLPNDPVLHLDDSVQGWPMDGTLTLTAATGIAYVEIFAGDGGDVCRAWIELPGANENNNSSSSSSSKRKEKLRISAKSYGGGTLDVDDFAKLCSKEEACVKLPGLSKTAFRGKKLGMSAMDGSEPHEFVFSSALRQDRVLSKIVFYHGSAVDGIEFVYDDDSRQLLGKKGGKKGGDVFDMDVRRGEYITGFFVRSGFWIDAIQVLTSLGRRSPLFGNPHGGDP
;
A
#
# COMPACT_ATOMS: atom_id res chain seq x y z
N MET A 1 -8.52 -7.62 -23.60
CA MET A 1 -9.74 -7.85 -22.78
C MET A 1 -9.47 -7.96 -21.28
N ALA A 2 -8.49 -8.74 -20.81
CA ALA A 2 -8.23 -8.96 -19.38
C ALA A 2 -8.25 -7.67 -18.52
N ALA A 3 -7.57 -6.62 -18.97
CA ALA A 3 -7.56 -5.31 -18.31
C ALA A 3 -8.96 -4.70 -18.08
N TYR A 4 -9.87 -4.82 -19.05
CA TYR A 4 -11.25 -4.37 -18.92
C TYR A 4 -12.07 -5.26 -17.99
N LEU A 5 -11.82 -6.57 -17.98
CA LEU A 5 -12.42 -7.49 -17.01
C LEU A 5 -12.02 -7.12 -15.58
N TRP A 6 -10.75 -6.76 -15.35
CA TRP A 6 -10.29 -6.26 -14.06
C TRP A 6 -11.00 -4.97 -13.67
N GLN A 7 -11.22 -4.06 -14.62
CA GLN A 7 -11.96 -2.82 -14.35
C GLN A 7 -13.41 -3.10 -13.95
N ALA A 8 -14.11 -3.94 -14.72
CA ALA A 8 -15.49 -4.32 -14.44
C ALA A 8 -15.63 -5.05 -13.09
N PHE A 9 -14.78 -6.06 -12.85
CA PHE A 9 -14.72 -6.80 -11.59
C PHE A 9 -14.51 -5.86 -10.41
N THR A 10 -13.48 -5.01 -10.47
CA THR A 10 -13.10 -4.15 -9.35
C THR A 10 -14.15 -3.07 -9.08
N ALA A 11 -14.71 -2.45 -10.12
CA ALA A 11 -15.76 -1.44 -9.96
C ALA A 11 -17.03 -2.02 -9.30
N GLU A 12 -17.41 -3.25 -9.68
CA GLU A 12 -18.57 -3.93 -9.11
C GLU A 12 -18.31 -4.37 -7.66
N GLN A 13 -17.13 -4.92 -7.36
CA GLN A 13 -16.73 -5.29 -6.00
C GLN A 13 -16.69 -4.06 -5.07
N MET A 14 -16.18 -2.92 -5.53
CA MET A 14 -16.20 -1.66 -4.78
C MET A 14 -17.62 -1.15 -4.54
N TRP A 15 -18.50 -1.26 -5.54
CA TRP A 15 -19.91 -0.87 -5.43
C TRP A 15 -20.66 -1.73 -4.40
N ARG A 16 -20.51 -3.05 -4.46
CA ARG A 16 -21.10 -4.00 -3.49
C ARG A 16 -20.59 -3.76 -2.07
N ASN A 17 -19.35 -3.29 -1.94
CA ASN A 17 -18.75 -2.85 -0.68
C ASN A 17 -19.21 -1.44 -0.22
N LYS A 18 -20.15 -0.80 -0.91
CA LYS A 18 -20.66 0.55 -0.62
C LYS A 18 -19.60 1.65 -0.68
N LEU A 19 -18.57 1.46 -1.51
CA LEU A 19 -17.49 2.42 -1.69
C LEU A 19 -17.61 3.17 -3.02
N GLY A 20 -18.75 3.10 -3.70
CA GLY A 20 -18.91 3.67 -5.04
C GLY A 20 -18.28 2.81 -6.14
N ARG A 21 -18.60 3.11 -7.41
CA ARG A 21 -18.04 2.41 -8.58
C ARG A 21 -16.66 2.95 -8.92
N ARG A 22 -15.70 2.73 -8.02
CA ARG A 22 -14.32 3.20 -8.16
C ARG A 22 -13.44 2.10 -8.72
N VAL A 23 -12.54 2.47 -9.63
CA VAL A 23 -11.56 1.55 -10.21
C VAL A 23 -10.36 2.32 -10.75
N PHE A 24 -9.21 1.66 -10.86
CA PHE A 24 -8.04 2.23 -11.50
C PHE A 24 -8.32 2.56 -12.97
N ARG A 25 -7.74 3.68 -13.43
CA ARG A 25 -7.85 4.16 -14.81
C ARG A 25 -6.64 3.73 -15.63
N PHE A 26 -6.87 3.53 -16.93
CA PHE A 26 -5.80 3.32 -17.89
C PHE A 26 -5.46 4.63 -18.59
N GLU A 27 -4.25 4.70 -19.13
CA GLU A 27 -3.97 5.62 -20.23
C GLU A 27 -4.81 5.16 -21.43
N GLU A 28 -5.55 6.08 -22.05
CA GLU A 28 -6.41 5.79 -23.19
C GLU A 28 -5.89 6.50 -24.44
N GLU A 29 -6.09 5.87 -25.60
CA GLU A 29 -5.84 6.46 -26.92
C GLU A 29 -7.08 6.33 -27.81
N TRP A 30 -7.25 7.26 -28.74
CA TRP A 30 -8.33 7.21 -29.72
C TRP A 30 -7.89 6.37 -30.93
N THR A 31 -8.43 5.16 -31.04
CA THR A 31 -8.01 4.17 -32.06
C THR A 31 -9.17 3.27 -32.47
N THR A 32 -8.96 2.40 -33.45
CA THR A 32 -9.97 1.40 -33.85
C THR A 32 -10.29 0.49 -32.68
N GLY A 33 -11.59 0.32 -32.41
CA GLY A 33 -12.06 -0.46 -31.28
C GLY A 33 -11.54 -1.90 -31.34
N ALA A 34 -10.85 -2.31 -30.27
CA ALA A 34 -10.27 -3.63 -30.14
C ALA A 34 -11.08 -4.53 -29.19
N ALA A 35 -11.98 -3.94 -28.39
CA ALA A 35 -12.80 -4.65 -27.42
C ALA A 35 -14.01 -5.39 -28.02
N SER A 36 -14.44 -5.05 -29.24
CA SER A 36 -15.55 -5.73 -29.94
C SER A 36 -15.13 -6.08 -31.37
N HIS A 37 -15.49 -7.28 -31.83
CA HIS A 37 -15.27 -7.69 -33.22
C HIS A 37 -15.96 -6.75 -34.21
N ARG A 38 -17.14 -6.23 -33.85
CA ARG A 38 -17.88 -5.30 -34.70
C ARG A 38 -17.16 -3.98 -34.91
N ASP A 39 -16.53 -3.45 -33.86
CA ASP A 39 -15.79 -2.20 -33.98
C ASP A 39 -14.55 -2.38 -34.88
N ARG A 40 -13.90 -3.56 -34.82
CA ARG A 40 -12.80 -3.92 -35.71
C ARG A 40 -13.24 -4.07 -37.16
N ASP A 41 -14.31 -4.81 -37.41
CA ASP A 41 -14.83 -5.08 -38.76
C ASP A 41 -15.33 -3.80 -39.46
N HIS A 42 -15.94 -2.88 -38.70
CA HIS A 42 -16.45 -1.62 -39.23
C HIS A 42 -15.46 -0.46 -39.16
N GLY A 43 -14.27 -0.66 -38.58
CA GLY A 43 -13.28 0.40 -38.37
C GLY A 43 -13.77 1.50 -37.41
N THR A 44 -14.70 1.20 -36.51
CA THR A 44 -15.26 2.15 -35.54
C THR A 44 -14.16 2.58 -34.56
N LEU A 45 -13.97 3.88 -34.38
CA LEU A 45 -13.01 4.41 -33.42
C LEU A 45 -13.61 4.51 -32.01
N ARG A 46 -12.80 4.21 -31.00
CA ARG A 46 -13.13 4.22 -29.56
C ARG A 46 -11.97 4.80 -28.75
N SER A 47 -12.27 5.21 -27.51
CA SER A 47 -11.24 5.40 -26.48
C SER A 47 -10.87 4.02 -25.96
N GLU A 48 -9.66 3.57 -26.24
CA GLU A 48 -9.16 2.24 -25.85
C GLU A 48 -7.97 2.38 -24.91
N ALA A 49 -7.82 1.45 -23.96
CA ALA A 49 -6.65 1.35 -23.11
C ALA A 49 -5.40 1.17 -23.99
N ARG A 50 -4.44 2.08 -23.85
CA ARG A 50 -3.21 2.07 -24.62
C ARG A 50 -2.33 0.91 -24.19
N VAL A 51 -1.94 0.07 -25.15
CA VAL A 51 -1.01 -1.05 -24.94
C VAL A 51 0.38 -0.63 -25.42
N HIS A 52 1.31 -0.50 -24.47
CA HIS A 52 2.71 -0.18 -24.77
C HIS A 52 3.48 -1.47 -25.07
N ILE A 53 4.10 -1.53 -26.26
CA ILE A 53 5.01 -2.63 -26.62
C ILE A 53 6.44 -2.20 -26.30
N ILE A 54 6.97 -2.74 -25.20
CA ILE A 54 8.29 -2.40 -24.67
C ILE A 54 9.27 -3.53 -25.03
N ARG A 55 10.41 -3.17 -25.63
CA ARG A 55 11.49 -4.12 -25.92
C ARG A 55 12.57 -4.02 -24.86
N THR A 56 13.09 -5.17 -24.43
CA THR A 56 14.27 -5.28 -23.57
C THR A 56 15.53 -5.48 -24.41
N ASP A 57 16.69 -5.23 -23.84
CA ASP A 57 18.01 -5.58 -24.39
C ASP A 57 18.28 -7.10 -24.35
N LYS A 58 17.49 -7.86 -23.59
CA LYS A 58 17.62 -9.32 -23.45
C LYS A 58 17.05 -10.07 -24.65
N THR A 59 17.69 -11.18 -24.98
CA THR A 59 17.21 -12.18 -25.93
C THR A 59 16.15 -13.08 -25.29
N VAL A 60 15.31 -13.72 -26.12
CA VAL A 60 14.33 -14.71 -25.65
C VAL A 60 14.99 -15.86 -24.89
N ALA A 61 16.20 -16.28 -25.31
CA ALA A 61 16.94 -17.33 -24.64
C ALA A 61 17.35 -16.94 -23.22
N GLU A 62 17.81 -15.69 -23.02
CA GLU A 62 18.15 -15.17 -21.69
C GLU A 62 16.90 -15.06 -20.80
N LEU A 63 15.78 -14.55 -21.34
CA LEU A 63 14.53 -14.43 -20.58
C LEU A 63 13.96 -15.81 -20.19
N ARG A 64 14.20 -16.83 -20.99
CA ARG A 64 13.75 -18.21 -20.75
C ARG A 64 14.78 -19.07 -19.99
N ASP A 65 15.84 -18.48 -19.46
CA ASP A 65 16.80 -19.22 -18.63
C ASP A 65 16.09 -19.82 -17.40
N LEU A 66 16.30 -21.13 -17.17
CA LEU A 66 15.72 -21.84 -16.02
C LEU A 66 16.17 -21.26 -14.68
N ASN A 67 17.32 -20.57 -14.63
CA ASN A 67 17.79 -19.88 -13.44
C ASN A 67 16.95 -18.64 -13.09
N LEU A 68 16.17 -18.11 -14.04
CA LEU A 68 15.22 -17.02 -13.84
C LEU A 68 13.79 -17.49 -13.60
N ALA A 69 13.51 -18.78 -13.81
CA ALA A 69 12.17 -19.32 -13.68
C ALA A 69 11.75 -19.38 -12.20
N GLN A 70 10.74 -18.59 -11.84
CA GLN A 70 10.21 -18.51 -10.46
C GLN A 70 9.76 -19.87 -9.90
N GLN A 71 9.27 -20.75 -10.78
CA GLN A 71 8.78 -22.08 -10.43
C GLN A 71 9.91 -23.11 -10.22
N ASN A 72 11.16 -22.78 -10.56
CA ASN A 72 12.30 -23.68 -10.42
C ASN A 72 12.90 -23.57 -9.00
N PRO A 73 12.78 -24.60 -8.14
CA PRO A 73 13.31 -24.55 -6.78
C PRO A 73 14.84 -24.53 -6.70
N LYS A 74 15.53 -24.78 -7.83
CA LYS A 74 17.00 -24.76 -7.92
C LYS A 74 17.54 -23.46 -8.52
N ALA A 75 16.67 -22.54 -8.92
CA ALA A 75 17.07 -21.25 -9.46
C ALA A 75 17.77 -20.42 -8.38
N SER A 76 18.95 -19.91 -8.71
CA SER A 76 19.68 -18.95 -7.87
C SER A 76 19.19 -17.52 -8.04
N ASP A 77 18.47 -17.22 -9.13
CA ASP A 77 17.91 -15.91 -9.44
C ASP A 77 16.43 -15.99 -9.89
N ALA A 78 15.61 -16.70 -9.12
CA ALA A 78 14.19 -16.94 -9.41
C ALA A 78 13.31 -15.66 -9.51
N GLY A 79 13.88 -14.48 -9.21
CA GLY A 79 13.21 -13.18 -9.28
C GLY A 79 13.80 -12.21 -10.31
N GLY A 80 14.85 -12.60 -11.06
CA GLY A 80 15.61 -11.69 -11.91
C GLY A 80 14.78 -11.04 -13.03
N LEU A 81 13.71 -11.70 -13.50
CA LEU A 81 12.78 -11.12 -14.49
C LEU A 81 12.14 -9.81 -14.01
N TYR A 82 11.94 -9.64 -12.71
CA TYR A 82 11.37 -8.40 -12.16
C TYR A 82 12.31 -7.20 -12.33
N GLY A 83 13.62 -7.40 -12.11
CA GLY A 83 14.64 -6.38 -12.34
C GLY A 83 14.76 -6.00 -13.81
N ILE A 84 14.87 -7.01 -14.68
CA ILE A 84 14.94 -6.83 -16.14
C ILE A 84 13.74 -6.03 -16.66
N THR A 85 12.54 -6.38 -16.18
CA THR A 85 11.30 -5.70 -16.58
C THR A 85 11.27 -4.26 -16.06
N ALA A 86 11.64 -4.04 -14.81
CA ALA A 86 11.69 -2.70 -14.22
C ALA A 86 12.64 -1.77 -15.00
N ASP A 87 13.80 -2.28 -15.42
CA ASP A 87 14.77 -1.51 -16.18
C ASP A 87 14.28 -1.18 -17.60
N ALA A 88 13.67 -2.15 -18.29
CA ALA A 88 13.07 -1.91 -19.61
C ALA A 88 11.92 -0.89 -19.56
N VAL A 89 11.05 -0.97 -18.54
CA VAL A 89 9.95 -0.03 -18.33
C VAL A 89 10.48 1.38 -18.04
N ARG A 90 11.52 1.52 -17.20
CA ARG A 90 12.14 2.81 -16.91
C ARG A 90 12.80 3.43 -18.14
N ASP A 91 13.53 2.65 -18.92
CA ASP A 91 14.17 3.15 -20.14
C ASP A 91 13.14 3.59 -21.18
N TYR A 92 11.99 2.90 -21.26
CA TYR A 92 10.91 3.27 -22.17
C TYR A 92 10.21 4.57 -21.76
N PHE A 93 9.72 4.66 -20.52
CA PHE A 93 8.93 5.82 -20.07
C PHE A 93 9.77 7.01 -19.63
N LYS A 94 11.02 6.79 -19.22
CA LYS A 94 11.95 7.81 -18.71
C LYS A 94 11.28 8.76 -17.70
N PRO A 95 10.68 8.23 -16.60
CA PRO A 95 9.96 9.05 -15.64
C PRO A 95 10.85 10.12 -15.02
N LEU A 96 10.27 11.29 -14.78
CA LEU A 96 10.95 12.36 -14.05
C LEU A 96 11.07 12.00 -12.55
N PRO A 97 12.06 12.55 -11.82
CA PRO A 97 12.17 12.33 -10.37
C PRO A 97 10.87 12.67 -9.64
N GLY A 98 10.36 11.74 -8.81
CA GLY A 98 9.10 11.88 -8.08
C GLY A 98 7.84 11.55 -8.89
N GLN A 99 7.95 11.24 -10.19
CA GLN A 99 6.83 10.79 -11.01
C GLN A 99 6.56 9.30 -10.75
N LYS A 100 5.47 9.03 -10.02
CA LYS A 100 5.00 7.66 -9.80
C LYS A 100 4.41 7.07 -11.08
N LEU A 101 4.87 5.88 -11.44
CA LEU A 101 4.32 5.09 -12.54
C LEU A 101 3.69 3.82 -11.99
N TYR A 102 2.51 3.47 -12.50
CA TYR A 102 1.80 2.23 -12.18
C TYR A 102 1.68 1.42 -13.47
N VAL A 103 2.47 0.36 -13.60
CA VAL A 103 2.58 -0.40 -14.85
C VAL A 103 2.35 -1.89 -14.59
N SER A 104 1.27 -2.44 -15.15
CA SER A 104 1.01 -3.88 -15.17
C SER A 104 1.56 -4.44 -16.49
N VAL A 105 2.45 -5.43 -16.43
CA VAL A 105 3.24 -5.93 -17.57
C VAL A 105 2.94 -7.39 -17.83
N LEU A 106 2.55 -7.69 -19.07
CA LEU A 106 2.52 -9.05 -19.57
C LEU A 106 3.85 -9.37 -20.27
N LEU A 107 4.62 -10.31 -19.72
CA LEU A 107 5.82 -10.84 -20.34
C LEU A 107 5.43 -11.73 -21.52
N LEU A 108 5.67 -11.23 -22.72
CA LEU A 108 5.46 -12.00 -23.95
C LEU A 108 6.51 -13.10 -24.06
N ASP A 109 6.16 -14.15 -24.82
CA ASP A 109 7.01 -15.32 -25.04
C ASP A 109 7.27 -16.19 -23.79
N ALA A 110 6.45 -16.09 -22.75
CA ALA A 110 6.42 -17.12 -21.72
C ALA A 110 6.04 -18.48 -22.33
N HIS A 111 6.76 -19.54 -21.98
CA HIS A 111 6.68 -20.82 -22.69
C HIS A 111 6.73 -22.02 -21.75
N TRP A 112 6.01 -23.08 -22.10
CA TRP A 112 6.08 -24.35 -21.39
C TRP A 112 7.27 -25.17 -21.88
N ASP A 113 8.31 -25.33 -21.07
CA ASP A 113 9.38 -26.28 -21.36
C ASP A 113 8.95 -27.68 -20.91
N THR A 114 8.67 -28.55 -21.89
CA THR A 114 8.23 -29.93 -21.66
C THR A 114 9.31 -30.80 -21.02
N ASN A 115 10.59 -30.45 -21.20
CA ASN A 115 11.70 -31.20 -20.62
C ASN A 115 11.83 -30.93 -19.13
N SER A 116 11.90 -29.66 -18.73
CA SER A 116 11.99 -29.28 -17.32
C SER A 116 10.64 -29.32 -16.59
N LYS A 117 9.53 -29.35 -17.33
CA LYS A 117 8.16 -29.18 -16.83
C LYS A 117 8.00 -27.86 -16.08
N THR A 118 8.51 -26.78 -16.67
CA THR A 118 8.52 -25.43 -16.07
C THR A 118 8.05 -24.41 -17.09
N ILE A 119 7.32 -23.41 -16.63
CA ILE A 119 6.98 -22.26 -17.47
C ILE A 119 8.16 -21.28 -17.41
N VAL A 120 8.91 -21.18 -18.50
CA VAL A 120 10.06 -20.28 -18.67
C VAL A 120 9.64 -18.93 -19.24
N GLY A 121 10.39 -17.86 -18.95
CA GLY A 121 9.98 -16.49 -19.33
C GLY A 121 8.74 -15.99 -18.58
N HIS A 122 8.40 -16.64 -17.47
CA HIS A 122 7.28 -16.30 -16.61
C HIS A 122 7.77 -15.98 -15.20
N ALA A 123 7.22 -14.90 -14.64
CA ALA A 123 7.21 -14.62 -13.22
C ALA A 123 5.87 -13.97 -12.89
N ALA A 124 5.32 -14.27 -11.72
CA ALA A 124 4.20 -13.59 -11.10
C ALA A 124 4.73 -12.86 -9.86
N LEU A 125 5.00 -11.57 -10.02
CA LEU A 125 5.59 -10.72 -9.00
C LEU A 125 5.04 -9.29 -9.11
N GLY A 126 4.79 -8.67 -7.97
CA GLY A 126 4.36 -7.27 -7.92
C GLY A 126 4.89 -6.52 -6.71
N GLY A 127 4.92 -5.19 -6.82
CA GLY A 127 5.38 -4.31 -5.76
C GLY A 127 5.83 -2.96 -6.30
N ARG A 128 6.93 -2.43 -5.73
CA ARG A 128 7.51 -1.14 -6.12
C ARG A 128 9.03 -1.16 -6.10
N VAL A 129 9.66 -0.37 -6.98
CA VAL A 129 11.09 -0.11 -6.98
C VAL A 129 11.32 1.38 -7.25
N GLY A 130 11.60 2.13 -6.18
CA GLY A 130 11.55 3.60 -6.22
C GLY A 130 10.12 4.08 -6.49
N ASP A 131 9.96 4.98 -7.45
CA ASP A 131 8.66 5.52 -7.88
C ASP A 131 7.93 4.62 -8.93
N LEU A 132 8.55 3.52 -9.37
CA LEU A 132 7.91 2.57 -10.27
C LEU A 132 7.16 1.50 -9.47
N HIS A 133 5.84 1.50 -9.58
CA HIS A 133 4.94 0.45 -9.11
C HIS A 133 4.69 -0.52 -10.27
N LEU A 134 5.03 -1.80 -10.07
CA LEU A 134 5.13 -2.78 -11.13
C LEU A 134 4.45 -4.08 -10.70
N GLY A 135 3.66 -4.66 -11.61
CA GLY A 135 3.17 -6.04 -11.51
C GLY A 135 3.50 -6.74 -12.81
N ILE A 136 4.08 -7.94 -12.76
CA ILE A 136 4.50 -8.71 -13.95
C ILE A 136 3.81 -10.07 -13.96
N PHE A 137 3.44 -10.53 -15.14
CA PHE A 137 2.87 -11.86 -15.34
C PHE A 137 3.26 -12.43 -16.71
N GLY A 138 3.44 -13.75 -16.84
CA GLY A 138 3.77 -14.40 -18.11
C GLY A 138 2.58 -14.58 -19.05
N SER A 139 2.83 -14.61 -20.37
CA SER A 139 1.82 -14.82 -21.40
C SER A 139 1.33 -16.27 -21.59
N HIS A 140 1.74 -17.22 -20.74
CA HIS A 140 1.51 -18.66 -20.97
C HIS A 140 0.02 -19.06 -20.96
N CYS A 141 -0.84 -18.30 -20.28
CA CYS A 141 -2.29 -18.51 -20.29
C CYS A 141 -3.03 -17.74 -21.40
N LEU A 142 -2.34 -16.89 -22.17
CA LEU A 142 -2.98 -15.93 -23.09
C LEU A 142 -3.80 -16.62 -24.18
N GLN A 143 -3.45 -17.85 -24.54
CA GLN A 143 -4.17 -18.66 -25.53
C GLN A 143 -5.64 -18.92 -25.15
N SER A 144 -5.98 -18.88 -23.86
CA SER A 144 -7.35 -19.09 -23.37
C SER A 144 -8.09 -17.80 -23.05
N TYR A 145 -7.47 -16.63 -23.22
CA TYR A 145 -8.11 -15.37 -22.86
C TYR A 145 -9.14 -14.96 -23.91
N PRO A 146 -10.24 -14.30 -23.51
CA PRO A 146 -11.14 -13.69 -24.48
C PRO A 146 -10.41 -12.58 -25.22
N SER A 147 -10.47 -12.58 -26.56
CA SER A 147 -9.86 -11.52 -27.39
C SER A 147 -10.78 -10.30 -27.50
N SER A 148 -12.09 -10.50 -27.36
CA SER A 148 -13.13 -9.48 -27.42
C SER A 148 -14.20 -9.69 -26.34
N PHE A 149 -15.14 -8.75 -26.22
CA PHE A 149 -16.26 -8.82 -25.29
C PHE A 149 -17.17 -10.01 -25.58
N GLU A 150 -17.39 -10.31 -26.86
CA GLU A 150 -18.23 -11.43 -27.30
C GLU A 150 -17.64 -12.79 -26.90
N GLU A 151 -16.33 -12.87 -26.66
CA GLU A 151 -15.63 -14.10 -26.30
C GLU A 151 -15.55 -14.37 -24.80
N ILE A 152 -16.03 -13.45 -23.95
CA ILE A 152 -15.95 -13.61 -22.48
C ILE A 152 -16.64 -14.91 -22.03
N VAL A 153 -17.88 -15.14 -22.47
CA VAL A 153 -18.62 -16.35 -22.09
C VAL A 153 -18.00 -17.61 -22.71
N PRO A 154 -17.70 -17.67 -24.03
CA PRO A 154 -16.97 -18.79 -24.62
C PRO A 154 -15.67 -19.13 -23.89
N ALA A 155 -14.81 -18.15 -23.62
CA ALA A 155 -13.51 -18.38 -22.97
C ALA A 155 -13.68 -18.97 -21.56
N PHE A 156 -14.64 -18.46 -20.77
CA PHE A 156 -14.90 -18.96 -19.43
C PHE A 156 -15.76 -20.23 -19.35
N THR A 157 -16.17 -20.79 -20.49
CA THR A 157 -16.93 -22.06 -20.55
C THR A 157 -16.28 -23.14 -21.41
N ASP A 158 -15.11 -22.85 -21.98
CA ASP A 158 -14.36 -23.80 -22.81
C ASP A 158 -13.70 -24.90 -21.96
N CYS A 159 -14.29 -26.10 -22.02
CA CYS A 159 -13.80 -27.30 -21.34
C CYS A 159 -12.71 -28.06 -22.12
N THR A 160 -12.14 -27.48 -23.18
CA THR A 160 -11.05 -28.12 -23.93
C THR A 160 -9.90 -28.49 -22.98
N PRO A 161 -9.56 -29.79 -22.85
CA PRO A 161 -8.53 -30.24 -21.91
C PRO A 161 -7.16 -29.68 -22.24
N THR A 162 -6.40 -29.36 -21.20
CA THR A 162 -5.01 -28.91 -21.33
C THR A 162 -4.11 -30.06 -21.79
N ASP A 163 -3.51 -29.91 -22.96
CA ASP A 163 -2.49 -30.83 -23.46
C ASP A 163 -1.09 -30.40 -23.00
N THR A 164 -0.57 -31.11 -22.00
CA THR A 164 0.77 -30.87 -21.44
C THR A 164 1.93 -31.20 -22.37
N ALA A 165 1.67 -31.77 -23.56
CA ALA A 165 2.65 -31.83 -24.63
C ALA A 165 2.95 -30.44 -25.26
N HIS A 166 2.04 -29.48 -25.08
CA HIS A 166 2.12 -28.17 -25.74
C HIS A 166 2.04 -26.99 -24.76
N VAL A 167 1.21 -27.07 -23.70
CA VAL A 167 0.99 -25.96 -22.75
C VAL A 167 0.98 -26.45 -21.31
N GLY A 168 1.42 -25.61 -20.37
CA GLY A 168 1.52 -25.99 -18.95
C GLY A 168 0.17 -25.98 -18.24
N ASN A 169 -0.09 -27.02 -17.43
CA ASN A 169 -1.16 -27.01 -16.42
C ASN A 169 -0.62 -26.33 -15.16
N ASP A 170 -0.57 -25.01 -15.18
CA ASP A 170 0.06 -24.19 -14.15
C ASP A 170 -0.54 -24.48 -12.77
N CYS A 171 0.34 -24.78 -11.80
CA CYS A 171 0.00 -25.18 -10.44
C CYS A 171 -1.03 -26.33 -10.33
N ASN A 172 -1.22 -27.12 -11.39
CA ASN A 172 -2.28 -28.14 -11.50
C ASN A 172 -3.71 -27.58 -11.35
N GLU A 173 -3.91 -26.31 -11.69
CA GLU A 173 -5.20 -25.60 -11.60
C GLU A 173 -5.75 -25.13 -12.94
N ALA A 174 -5.03 -25.37 -14.04
CA ALA A 174 -5.37 -25.00 -15.41
C ALA A 174 -5.53 -26.25 -16.30
N GLY A 175 -6.34 -27.22 -15.86
CA GLY A 175 -6.53 -28.48 -16.59
C GLY A 175 -7.50 -28.40 -17.79
N SER A 176 -8.13 -27.25 -17.99
CA SER A 176 -8.93 -26.91 -19.17
C SER A 176 -8.75 -25.44 -19.56
N SER A 177 -9.19 -25.07 -20.76
CA SER A 177 -9.03 -23.70 -21.28
C SER A 177 -9.70 -22.65 -20.39
N TRP A 178 -10.93 -22.88 -19.91
CA TRP A 178 -11.57 -21.91 -19.02
C TRP A 178 -10.84 -21.79 -17.67
N GLU A 179 -10.31 -22.90 -17.14
CA GLU A 179 -9.53 -22.89 -15.90
C GLU A 179 -8.22 -22.12 -16.09
N ALA A 180 -7.56 -22.27 -17.26
CA ALA A 180 -6.39 -21.48 -17.62
C ALA A 180 -6.70 -19.98 -17.78
N ALA A 181 -7.85 -19.64 -18.35
CA ALA A 181 -8.31 -18.25 -18.47
C ALA A 181 -8.55 -17.61 -17.09
N SER A 182 -9.31 -18.28 -16.20
CA SER A 182 -9.53 -17.82 -14.83
C SER A 182 -8.23 -17.67 -14.06
N LEU A 183 -7.37 -18.69 -14.09
CA LEU A 183 -6.09 -18.68 -13.39
C LEU A 183 -5.21 -17.53 -13.88
N GLY A 184 -5.02 -17.39 -15.20
CA GLY A 184 -4.13 -16.38 -15.75
C GLY A 184 -4.63 -14.95 -15.52
N ILE A 185 -5.90 -14.68 -15.84
CA ILE A 185 -6.50 -13.33 -15.68
C ILE A 185 -6.50 -12.94 -14.19
N GLY A 186 -6.82 -13.91 -13.33
CA GLY A 186 -6.88 -13.76 -11.89
C GLY A 186 -5.52 -13.55 -11.22
N ALA A 187 -4.54 -14.38 -11.55
CA ALA A 187 -3.18 -14.27 -11.01
C ALA A 187 -2.50 -12.97 -11.48
N HIS A 188 -2.72 -12.54 -12.72
CA HIS A 188 -2.22 -11.24 -13.16
C HIS A 188 -2.93 -10.06 -12.43
N LEU A 189 -4.20 -10.21 -12.08
CA LEU A 189 -4.90 -9.24 -11.22
C LEU A 189 -4.33 -9.21 -9.80
N HIS A 190 -3.92 -10.35 -9.25
CA HIS A 190 -3.21 -10.45 -7.97
C HIS A 190 -1.91 -9.62 -7.99
N GLU A 191 -1.07 -9.78 -9.00
CA GLU A 191 0.16 -8.99 -9.14
C GLU A 191 -0.13 -7.50 -9.37
N THR A 192 -1.21 -7.19 -10.08
CA THR A 192 -1.71 -5.81 -10.22
C THR A 192 -2.19 -5.25 -8.87
N GLY A 193 -2.70 -6.09 -7.97
CA GLY A 193 -3.01 -5.73 -6.59
C GLY A 193 -1.75 -5.35 -5.79
N HIS A 194 -0.67 -6.12 -5.90
CA HIS A 194 0.62 -5.79 -5.30
C HIS A 194 1.22 -4.47 -5.82
N LEU A 195 1.07 -4.20 -7.12
CA LEU A 195 1.40 -2.90 -7.72
C LEU A 195 0.71 -1.73 -7.00
N PHE A 196 -0.54 -1.92 -6.54
CA PHE A 196 -1.28 -0.93 -5.74
C PHE A 196 -0.99 -0.98 -4.23
N GLY A 197 0.02 -1.76 -3.80
CA GLY A 197 0.45 -1.85 -2.41
C GLY A 197 -0.45 -2.72 -1.53
N LEU A 198 -1.20 -3.65 -2.12
CA LEU A 198 -1.95 -4.65 -1.36
C LEU A 198 -1.01 -5.75 -0.85
N PRO A 199 -1.10 -6.15 0.43
CA PRO A 199 -0.42 -7.36 0.93
C PRO A 199 -1.24 -8.61 0.61
N HIS A 200 -0.66 -9.79 0.84
CA HIS A 200 -1.43 -11.03 0.86
C HIS A 200 -2.57 -11.00 1.89
N ARG A 201 -3.67 -11.66 1.57
CA ARG A 201 -4.87 -11.77 2.42
C ARG A 201 -5.22 -13.23 2.70
N GLU A 202 -6.13 -13.45 3.64
CA GLU A 202 -6.64 -14.79 3.94
C GLU A 202 -7.63 -15.30 2.90
N SER A 203 -8.24 -14.39 2.13
CA SER A 203 -9.21 -14.68 1.07
C SER A 203 -9.18 -13.59 0.00
N GLY A 204 -9.92 -13.85 -1.09
CA GLY A 204 -10.08 -12.96 -2.23
C GLY A 204 -8.92 -13.02 -3.22
N VAL A 205 -8.85 -12.00 -4.08
CA VAL A 205 -7.82 -11.89 -5.13
C VAL A 205 -6.41 -11.87 -4.55
N MET A 206 -6.18 -11.24 -3.40
CA MET A 206 -4.86 -11.23 -2.74
C MET A 206 -4.54 -12.54 -1.98
N ALA A 207 -5.43 -13.52 -2.04
CA ALA A 207 -5.17 -14.92 -1.75
C ALA A 207 -5.11 -15.68 -3.07
N ARG A 208 -5.66 -16.91 -3.12
CA ARG A 208 -5.70 -17.73 -4.34
C ARG A 208 -7.13 -17.96 -4.85
N ASP A 209 -8.09 -17.14 -4.41
CA ASP A 209 -9.50 -17.34 -4.75
C ASP A 209 -9.80 -16.96 -6.21
N PHE A 210 -8.86 -16.31 -6.89
CA PHE A 210 -8.99 -15.89 -8.29
C PHE A 210 -9.10 -17.05 -9.28
N VAL A 211 -8.85 -18.31 -8.86
CA VAL A 211 -9.07 -19.51 -9.69
C VAL A 211 -10.53 -19.71 -10.09
N VAL A 212 -11.48 -19.06 -9.38
CA VAL A 212 -12.91 -19.04 -9.73
C VAL A 212 -13.39 -17.68 -10.26
N LEU A 213 -12.48 -16.87 -10.82
CA LEU A 213 -12.82 -15.53 -11.34
C LEU A 213 -13.91 -15.55 -12.43
N ASN A 214 -13.99 -16.63 -13.22
CA ASN A 214 -15.07 -16.86 -14.21
C ASN A 214 -16.48 -16.67 -13.62
N ARG A 215 -16.67 -16.98 -12.33
CA ARG A 215 -17.97 -16.92 -11.66
C ARG A 215 -18.55 -15.51 -11.61
N THR A 216 -17.72 -14.47 -11.60
CA THR A 216 -18.22 -13.09 -11.68
C THR A 216 -18.81 -12.74 -13.05
N PHE A 217 -18.48 -13.49 -14.09
CA PHE A 217 -18.87 -13.21 -15.48
C PHE A 217 -19.88 -14.21 -16.04
N LEU A 218 -20.30 -15.20 -15.26
CA LEU A 218 -21.16 -16.30 -15.69
C LEU A 218 -22.29 -16.55 -14.70
N THR A 219 -23.43 -17.03 -15.20
CA THR A 219 -24.54 -17.51 -14.37
C THR A 219 -24.44 -19.01 -14.05
N ARG A 220 -23.54 -19.73 -14.74
CA ARG A 220 -23.33 -21.16 -14.57
C ARG A 220 -21.88 -21.54 -14.89
N GLU A 221 -21.26 -22.28 -13.97
CA GLU A 221 -19.91 -22.81 -14.14
C GLU A 221 -19.94 -24.12 -14.96
N ALA A 222 -18.89 -24.32 -15.77
CA ALA A 222 -18.68 -25.53 -16.54
C ALA A 222 -18.03 -26.64 -15.69
N TYR A 223 -17.72 -27.80 -16.28
CA TYR A 223 -17.01 -28.86 -15.56
C TYR A 223 -15.61 -28.37 -15.14
N SER A 224 -15.26 -28.49 -13.85
CA SER A 224 -13.91 -28.17 -13.36
C SER A 224 -13.08 -29.44 -13.27
N THR A 225 -11.99 -29.48 -14.02
CA THR A 225 -11.03 -30.59 -13.96
C THR A 225 -10.25 -30.56 -12.63
N ARG A 226 -9.97 -29.35 -12.10
CA ARG A 226 -9.28 -29.12 -10.84
C ARG A 226 -10.02 -29.73 -9.65
N THR A 227 -11.34 -29.52 -9.57
CA THR A 227 -12.17 -30.00 -8.45
C THR A 227 -12.95 -31.27 -8.76
N ARG A 228 -12.92 -31.73 -10.02
CA ARG A 228 -13.75 -32.82 -10.57
C ARG A 228 -15.25 -32.60 -10.34
N SER A 229 -15.67 -31.35 -10.30
CA SER A 229 -17.07 -30.97 -10.10
C SER A 229 -17.77 -30.76 -11.44
N ARG A 230 -19.08 -31.06 -11.49
CA ARG A 230 -19.88 -30.88 -12.72
C ARG A 230 -20.12 -29.42 -13.10
N GLY A 231 -19.67 -28.47 -12.29
CA GLY A 231 -20.16 -27.10 -12.34
C GLY A 231 -21.63 -27.01 -11.95
N GLY A 232 -22.20 -25.81 -12.06
CA GLY A 232 -23.56 -25.54 -11.62
C GLY A 232 -23.91 -24.05 -11.65
N PRO A 233 -25.14 -23.69 -11.28
CA PRO A 233 -25.52 -22.29 -11.12
C PRO A 233 -24.54 -21.58 -10.20
N VAL A 234 -24.20 -20.34 -10.56
CA VAL A 234 -23.28 -19.50 -9.79
C VAL A 234 -24.10 -18.44 -9.07
N ALA A 235 -23.95 -18.38 -7.75
CA ALA A 235 -24.47 -17.30 -6.93
C ALA A 235 -23.36 -16.31 -6.56
N GLN A 236 -23.76 -15.17 -5.99
CA GLN A 236 -22.81 -14.10 -5.67
C GLN A 236 -21.78 -14.55 -4.61
N GLU A 237 -22.20 -15.38 -3.66
CA GLU A 237 -21.34 -15.97 -2.64
C GLU A 237 -20.28 -16.94 -3.18
N ASP A 238 -20.46 -17.43 -4.42
CA ASP A 238 -19.52 -18.35 -5.07
C ASP A 238 -18.38 -17.60 -5.79
N GLU A 239 -18.52 -16.28 -5.98
CA GLU A 239 -17.58 -15.45 -6.72
C GLU A 239 -16.25 -15.23 -5.96
N CYS A 240 -15.17 -15.04 -6.72
CA CYS A 240 -13.98 -14.39 -6.17
C CYS A 240 -14.31 -12.93 -5.77
N THR A 241 -13.65 -12.42 -4.74
CA THR A 241 -13.89 -11.06 -4.24
C THR A 241 -12.58 -10.30 -3.98
N TRP A 242 -12.67 -8.98 -3.88
CA TRP A 242 -11.64 -8.21 -3.17
C TRP A 242 -11.91 -8.30 -1.67
N HIS A 243 -10.88 -8.57 -0.88
CA HIS A 243 -11.02 -8.55 0.58
C HIS A 243 -11.42 -7.14 1.05
N ARG A 244 -12.21 -7.04 2.13
CA ARG A 244 -12.72 -5.75 2.63
C ARG A 244 -11.61 -4.71 2.85
N LEU A 245 -10.50 -5.13 3.45
CA LEU A 245 -9.32 -4.27 3.67
C LEU A 245 -8.69 -3.79 2.35
N ASP A 246 -8.74 -4.56 1.27
CA ASP A 246 -8.22 -4.16 -0.03
C ASP A 246 -9.11 -3.10 -0.67
N CYS A 247 -10.44 -3.27 -0.57
CA CYS A 247 -11.41 -2.26 -0.95
C CYS A 247 -11.22 -0.94 -0.18
N LEU A 248 -10.94 -0.99 1.13
CA LEU A 248 -10.62 0.20 1.92
C LEU A 248 -9.31 0.87 1.50
N ARG A 249 -8.29 0.10 1.10
CA ARG A 249 -7.05 0.65 0.51
C ARG A 249 -7.32 1.33 -0.82
N PHE A 250 -8.10 0.70 -1.70
CA PHE A 250 -8.52 1.32 -2.95
C PHE A 250 -9.28 2.63 -2.70
N ARG A 251 -10.14 2.71 -1.68
CA ARG A 251 -10.86 3.93 -1.30
C ARG A 251 -9.91 5.14 -1.16
N SER A 252 -8.77 4.98 -0.49
CA SER A 252 -7.80 6.07 -0.29
C SER A 252 -6.76 6.18 -1.41
N HIS A 253 -6.65 5.19 -2.30
CA HIS A 253 -5.61 5.18 -3.33
C HIS A 253 -5.89 6.20 -4.46
N PRO A 254 -4.91 7.03 -4.87
CA PRO A 254 -5.09 8.06 -5.91
C PRO A 254 -5.61 7.53 -7.24
N CYS A 255 -5.15 6.35 -7.68
CA CYS A 255 -5.59 5.75 -8.95
C CYS A 255 -7.08 5.38 -8.98
N PHE A 256 -7.75 5.28 -7.83
CA PHE A 256 -9.15 4.87 -7.72
C PHE A 256 -10.07 6.06 -7.42
N ARG A 257 -9.54 7.28 -7.38
CA ARG A 257 -10.31 8.47 -6.99
C ARG A 257 -11.47 8.74 -7.95
N LEU A 258 -12.65 9.03 -7.40
CA LEU A 258 -13.80 9.52 -8.16
C LEU A 258 -13.72 11.04 -8.34
N PRO A 259 -14.34 11.61 -9.40
CA PRO A 259 -14.35 13.06 -9.62
C PRO A 259 -14.88 13.89 -8.45
N ASN A 260 -15.81 13.33 -7.67
CA ASN A 260 -16.45 14.02 -6.54
C ASN A 260 -15.77 13.75 -5.20
N ASP A 261 -14.71 12.94 -5.16
CA ASP A 261 -13.99 12.70 -3.92
C ASP A 261 -13.21 13.96 -3.50
N PRO A 262 -13.18 14.28 -2.19
CA PRO A 262 -12.36 15.38 -1.71
C PRO A 262 -10.90 15.12 -2.06
N VAL A 263 -10.18 16.17 -2.43
CA VAL A 263 -8.72 16.08 -2.60
C VAL A 263 -8.11 15.90 -1.22
N LEU A 264 -7.76 14.66 -0.90
CA LEU A 264 -6.99 14.35 0.29
C LEU A 264 -5.51 14.55 -0.04
N HIS A 265 -4.85 15.40 0.73
CA HIS A 265 -3.40 15.47 0.70
C HIS A 265 -2.83 14.21 1.36
N LEU A 266 -1.76 13.67 0.77
CA LEU A 266 -1.00 12.59 1.40
C LEU A 266 -0.55 13.07 2.77
N ASP A 267 -0.81 12.25 3.78
CA ASP A 267 -0.65 12.61 5.19
C ASP A 267 -0.20 11.40 6.00
N ASP A 268 1.08 11.43 6.35
CA ASP A 268 1.74 10.40 7.17
C ASP A 268 1.63 10.69 8.68
N SER A 269 0.83 11.69 9.09
CA SER A 269 0.71 12.15 10.49
C SER A 269 -0.03 11.20 11.44
N VAL A 270 -0.02 9.90 11.18
CA VAL A 270 -0.68 8.92 12.05
C VAL A 270 0.09 8.79 13.36
N GLN A 271 -0.51 9.23 14.44
CA GLN A 271 0.05 9.16 15.79
C GLN A 271 -0.83 8.33 16.70
N GLY A 272 -0.21 7.74 17.72
CA GLY A 272 -0.91 6.96 18.71
C GLY A 272 -0.22 6.92 20.05
N TRP A 273 -1.01 7.01 21.12
CA TRP A 273 -0.53 6.90 22.50
C TRP A 273 -1.61 6.27 23.40
N PRO A 274 -1.21 5.46 24.38
CA PRO A 274 -2.12 4.88 25.35
C PRO A 274 -2.61 5.96 26.32
N MET A 275 -3.91 5.96 26.63
CA MET A 275 -4.54 6.76 27.68
C MET A 275 -5.58 5.91 28.41
N ASP A 276 -5.45 5.77 29.72
CA ASP A 276 -6.40 5.06 30.59
C ASP A 276 -6.76 3.63 30.12
N GLY A 277 -5.79 2.91 29.54
CA GLY A 277 -5.97 1.54 29.04
C GLY A 277 -6.58 1.45 27.63
N THR A 278 -6.76 2.58 26.96
CA THR A 278 -7.20 2.66 25.56
C THR A 278 -6.10 3.27 24.69
N LEU A 279 -5.96 2.84 23.44
CA LEU A 279 -5.05 3.49 22.49
C LEU A 279 -5.79 4.63 21.78
N THR A 280 -5.33 5.86 21.98
CA THR A 280 -5.80 7.01 21.22
C THR A 280 -5.02 7.08 19.91
N LEU A 281 -5.72 7.24 18.80
CA LEU A 281 -5.13 7.39 17.46
C LEU A 281 -5.59 8.71 16.84
N THR A 282 -4.68 9.43 16.20
CA THR A 282 -4.96 10.69 15.52
C THR A 282 -4.24 10.75 14.17
N ALA A 283 -4.87 11.40 13.19
CA ALA A 283 -4.28 11.77 11.91
C ALA A 283 -5.03 13.00 11.38
N ALA A 284 -4.36 13.90 10.66
CA ALA A 284 -5.03 15.10 10.13
C ALA A 284 -6.13 14.75 9.12
N THR A 285 -5.94 13.65 8.37
CA THR A 285 -6.94 13.10 7.45
C THR A 285 -7.95 12.16 8.11
N GLY A 286 -7.83 11.91 9.42
CA GLY A 286 -8.61 10.91 10.14
C GLY A 286 -8.12 9.48 9.92
N ILE A 287 -8.44 8.60 10.86
CA ILE A 287 -8.11 7.17 10.77
C ILE A 287 -9.23 6.45 10.03
N ALA A 288 -8.88 5.64 9.03
CA ALA A 288 -9.82 4.86 8.24
C ALA A 288 -10.10 3.49 8.87
N TYR A 289 -9.05 2.76 9.24
CA TYR A 289 -9.18 1.45 9.88
C TYR A 289 -7.90 1.05 10.63
N VAL A 290 -8.01 0.05 11.49
CA VAL A 290 -6.90 -0.56 12.23
C VAL A 290 -6.86 -2.05 11.94
N GLU A 291 -5.76 -2.53 11.37
CA GLU A 291 -5.46 -3.95 11.19
C GLU A 291 -4.89 -4.52 12.50
N ILE A 292 -5.33 -5.73 12.88
CA ILE A 292 -4.93 -6.42 14.11
C ILE A 292 -4.35 -7.79 13.74
N PHE A 293 -3.12 -8.02 14.19
CA PHE A 293 -2.36 -9.24 13.96
C PHE A 293 -2.13 -9.94 15.30
N ALA A 294 -2.55 -11.20 15.40
CA ALA A 294 -2.35 -12.03 16.59
C ALA A 294 -1.21 -13.03 16.38
N GLY A 295 -0.33 -13.14 17.38
CA GLY A 295 0.80 -14.08 17.39
C GLY A 295 2.06 -13.52 16.74
N ASP A 296 3.16 -14.25 16.88
CA ASP A 296 4.52 -13.76 16.60
C ASP A 296 4.98 -13.94 15.13
N GLY A 297 4.13 -14.35 14.18
CA GLY A 297 4.63 -14.73 12.84
C GLY A 297 3.66 -14.71 11.66
N GLY A 298 2.48 -14.10 11.78
CA GLY A 298 1.54 -13.98 10.65
C GLY A 298 1.58 -12.60 9.99
N ASP A 299 1.94 -12.53 8.71
CA ASP A 299 1.80 -11.31 7.91
C ASP A 299 0.37 -11.08 7.39
N VAL A 300 -0.50 -12.07 7.55
CA VAL A 300 -1.90 -12.00 7.11
C VAL A 300 -2.79 -11.49 8.24
N CYS A 301 -3.41 -10.34 8.03
CA CYS A 301 -4.39 -9.75 8.94
C CYS A 301 -5.72 -10.51 8.89
N ARG A 302 -6.26 -10.89 10.06
CA ARG A 302 -7.55 -11.62 10.19
C ARG A 302 -8.60 -10.89 11.02
N ALA A 303 -8.23 -9.79 11.67
CA ALA A 303 -9.14 -8.97 12.45
C ALA A 303 -8.85 -7.50 12.20
N TRP A 304 -9.89 -6.68 12.05
CA TRP A 304 -9.73 -5.24 11.85
C TRP A 304 -10.90 -4.47 12.44
N ILE A 305 -10.68 -3.18 12.66
CA ILE A 305 -11.69 -2.22 13.08
C ILE A 305 -11.78 -1.14 12.02
N GLU A 306 -12.93 -1.01 11.37
CA GLU A 306 -13.24 0.14 10.51
C GLU A 306 -13.69 1.31 11.39
N LEU A 307 -13.10 2.47 11.17
CA LEU A 307 -13.45 3.69 11.90
C LEU A 307 -14.27 4.59 10.97
N PRO A 308 -15.43 5.09 11.42
CA PRO A 308 -16.27 5.92 10.59
C PRO A 308 -15.50 7.18 10.18
N GLY A 309 -15.56 7.53 8.90
CA GLY A 309 -15.22 8.89 8.48
C GLY A 309 -16.18 9.86 9.18
N ALA A 310 -15.77 11.12 9.38
CA ALA A 310 -16.57 12.15 10.06
C ALA A 310 -18.01 12.34 9.48
N ASN A 311 -18.31 11.76 8.31
CA ASN A 311 -19.60 11.82 7.61
C ASN A 311 -20.27 10.46 7.33
N GLU A 312 -19.80 9.33 7.89
CA GLU A 312 -20.39 8.01 7.59
C GLU A 312 -20.96 7.32 8.84
N ASN A 313 -22.29 7.19 8.88
CA ASN A 313 -22.98 6.28 9.78
C ASN A 313 -22.95 4.86 9.20
N ASN A 314 -22.23 3.92 9.83
CA ASN A 314 -22.81 2.64 10.32
C ASN A 314 -21.81 1.57 10.77
N ASN A 315 -22.30 0.79 11.74
CA ASN A 315 -22.11 -0.64 12.04
C ASN A 315 -20.69 -1.22 12.00
N SER A 316 -20.00 -1.09 13.13
CA SER A 316 -18.91 -1.99 13.51
C SER A 316 -19.42 -3.41 13.74
N SER A 317 -18.94 -4.39 12.97
CA SER A 317 -18.98 -5.80 13.37
C SER A 317 -17.77 -6.07 14.26
N SER A 318 -17.98 -6.24 15.56
CA SER A 318 -16.94 -6.75 16.45
C SER A 318 -16.93 -8.28 16.37
N SER A 319 -15.81 -8.86 15.91
CA SER A 319 -15.54 -10.27 16.15
C SER A 319 -14.97 -10.42 17.55
N SER A 320 -15.75 -10.99 18.47
CA SER A 320 -15.26 -11.41 19.77
C SER A 320 -14.62 -12.79 19.64
N SER A 321 -13.30 -12.87 19.88
CA SER A 321 -12.65 -14.14 20.17
C SER A 321 -11.80 -13.99 21.42
N SER A 322 -12.39 -14.38 22.53
CA SER A 322 -11.73 -14.64 23.81
C SER A 322 -10.83 -15.87 23.68
N LYS A 323 -9.54 -15.69 23.38
CA LYS A 323 -8.50 -16.71 23.59
C LYS A 323 -7.08 -16.10 23.63
N ARG A 324 -6.50 -16.19 24.84
CA ARG A 324 -5.07 -16.18 25.23
C ARG A 324 -4.21 -14.92 24.97
N LYS A 325 -3.27 -14.72 25.90
CA LYS A 325 -2.22 -13.68 25.96
C LYS A 325 -1.20 -13.84 24.83
N GLU A 326 -1.63 -13.75 23.58
CA GLU A 326 -0.70 -13.69 22.45
C GLU A 326 -0.28 -12.23 22.22
N LYS A 327 0.96 -12.03 21.78
CA LYS A 327 1.46 -10.70 21.42
C LYS A 327 0.60 -10.16 20.26
N LEU A 328 0.13 -8.94 20.42
CA LEU A 328 -0.70 -8.25 19.42
C LEU A 328 0.12 -7.19 18.73
N ARG A 329 0.18 -7.25 17.40
CA ARG A 329 0.66 -6.15 16.55
C ARG A 329 -0.56 -5.47 15.94
N ILE A 330 -0.51 -4.14 15.86
CA ILE A 330 -1.56 -3.34 15.21
C ILE A 330 -0.97 -2.43 14.14
N SER A 331 -1.76 -2.12 13.11
CA SER A 331 -1.41 -1.17 12.06
C SER A 331 -2.59 -0.25 11.79
N ALA A 332 -2.49 1.01 12.22
CA ALA A 332 -3.52 2.03 11.97
C ALA A 332 -3.28 2.72 10.62
N LYS A 333 -4.33 2.88 9.81
CA LYS A 333 -4.26 3.46 8.47
C LYS A 333 -5.11 4.72 8.38
N SER A 334 -4.56 5.83 7.90
CA SER A 334 -5.32 7.07 7.66
C SER A 334 -5.96 7.11 6.29
N TYR A 335 -6.93 8.00 6.11
CA TYR A 335 -7.49 8.30 4.78
C TYR A 335 -6.45 8.95 3.85
N GLY A 336 -5.44 9.62 4.42
CA GLY A 336 -4.31 10.24 3.70
C GLY A 336 -3.19 9.26 3.31
N GLY A 337 -3.33 7.96 3.57
CA GLY A 337 -2.35 6.94 3.21
C GLY A 337 -1.26 6.69 4.26
N GLY A 338 -1.23 7.47 5.34
CA GLY A 338 -0.32 7.29 6.46
C GLY A 338 -0.57 6.00 7.24
N THR A 339 0.48 5.51 7.91
CA THR A 339 0.45 4.28 8.70
C THR A 339 1.14 4.47 10.05
N LEU A 340 0.55 3.93 11.11
CA LEU A 340 1.22 3.69 12.39
C LEU A 340 1.24 2.20 12.72
N ASP A 341 2.43 1.60 12.69
CA ASP A 341 2.66 0.23 13.14
C ASP A 341 3.13 0.19 14.60
N VAL A 342 2.51 -0.68 15.39
CA VAL A 342 2.86 -0.98 16.78
C VAL A 342 3.04 -2.49 16.91
N ASP A 343 4.29 -2.94 17.04
CA ASP A 343 4.65 -4.36 17.07
C ASP A 343 4.25 -5.09 18.34
N ASP A 344 4.15 -4.37 19.46
CA ASP A 344 3.78 -4.91 20.76
C ASP A 344 2.80 -3.97 21.45
N PHE A 345 1.51 -4.22 21.22
CA PHE A 345 0.44 -3.43 21.80
C PHE A 345 0.42 -3.50 23.33
N ALA A 346 0.73 -4.67 23.91
CA ALA A 346 0.75 -4.84 25.36
C ALA A 346 1.89 -4.05 26.00
N LYS A 347 3.08 -4.06 25.38
CA LYS A 347 4.22 -3.23 25.80
C LYS A 347 3.89 -1.75 25.69
N LEU A 348 3.33 -1.30 24.57
CA LEU A 348 2.94 0.11 24.39
C LEU A 348 1.99 0.56 25.51
N CYS A 349 0.97 -0.26 25.82
CA CYS A 349 -0.03 0.06 26.85
C CYS A 349 0.43 -0.20 28.29
N SER A 350 1.63 -0.73 28.52
CA SER A 350 2.15 -1.00 29.87
C SER A 350 2.38 0.31 30.63
N LYS A 351 2.06 0.37 31.92
CA LYS A 351 2.20 1.62 32.70
C LYS A 351 3.63 2.19 32.68
N GLU A 352 4.64 1.33 32.62
CA GLU A 352 6.06 1.73 32.61
C GLU A 352 6.46 2.41 31.30
N GLU A 353 5.92 1.97 30.16
CA GLU A 353 6.20 2.56 28.85
C GLU A 353 5.23 3.69 28.51
N ALA A 354 3.96 3.52 28.86
CA ALA A 354 2.86 4.43 28.55
C ALA A 354 2.92 5.72 29.35
N CYS A 355 3.23 5.65 30.66
CA CYS A 355 3.07 6.77 31.58
C CYS A 355 4.42 7.28 32.07
N VAL A 356 4.63 8.58 31.96
CA VAL A 356 5.81 9.27 32.49
C VAL A 356 5.36 10.30 33.51
N LYS A 357 5.96 10.26 34.71
CA LYS A 357 5.84 11.35 35.68
C LYS A 357 6.88 12.40 35.34
N LEU A 358 6.43 13.55 34.86
CA LEU A 358 7.33 14.64 34.53
C LEU A 358 7.66 15.46 35.79
N PRO A 359 8.93 15.86 35.99
CA PRO A 359 9.32 16.70 37.11
C PRO A 359 8.51 18.00 37.16
N GLY A 360 7.96 18.33 38.33
CA GLY A 360 7.22 19.57 38.56
C GLY A 360 5.77 19.60 38.03
N LEU A 361 5.31 18.57 37.31
CA LEU A 361 3.92 18.44 36.88
C LEU A 361 3.17 17.45 37.78
N SER A 362 1.98 17.85 38.24
CA SER A 362 1.09 16.96 39.01
C SER A 362 0.37 15.94 38.13
N LYS A 363 0.33 16.18 36.82
CA LYS A 363 -0.36 15.34 35.83
C LYS A 363 0.59 14.29 35.26
N THR A 364 0.05 13.10 35.02
CA THR A 364 0.74 12.04 34.26
C THR A 364 0.83 12.43 32.79
N ALA A 365 2.01 12.30 32.20
CA ALA A 365 2.19 12.42 30.75
C ALA A 365 2.16 11.04 30.10
N PHE A 366 1.78 10.98 28.82
CA PHE A 366 1.73 9.74 28.05
C PHE A 366 2.81 9.74 26.95
N ARG A 367 3.51 8.62 26.80
CA ARG A 367 4.56 8.44 25.78
C ARG A 367 3.95 7.94 24.47
N GLY A 368 4.30 8.59 23.37
CA GLY A 368 4.01 8.10 22.02
C GLY A 368 5.06 7.11 21.51
N LYS A 369 4.99 6.75 20.23
CA LYS A 369 6.03 5.96 19.56
C LYS A 369 7.39 6.70 19.61
N LYS A 370 8.46 5.95 19.88
CA LYS A 370 9.84 6.48 19.78
C LYS A 370 10.15 6.86 18.33
N LEU A 371 10.69 8.06 18.13
CA LEU A 371 11.20 8.53 16.84
C LEU A 371 12.73 8.46 16.84
N GLY A 372 13.30 7.97 15.75
CA GLY A 372 14.74 7.72 15.59
C GLY A 372 15.29 6.55 16.43
N MET A 373 16.53 6.15 16.12
CA MET A 373 17.19 5.01 16.79
C MET A 373 17.96 5.39 18.05
N SER A 374 18.56 6.58 18.10
CA SER A 374 19.44 7.05 19.20
C SER A 374 20.66 6.15 19.43
N ALA A 375 21.34 5.75 18.34
CA ALA A 375 22.38 4.73 18.36
C ALA A 375 23.82 5.26 18.10
N MET A 376 24.06 6.57 18.24
CA MET A 376 25.42 7.12 18.10
C MET A 376 26.21 7.09 19.41
N ASP A 377 27.52 6.91 19.28
CA ASP A 377 28.48 7.06 20.37
C ASP A 377 28.38 8.47 21.00
N GLY A 378 28.27 8.50 22.33
CA GLY A 378 28.14 9.74 23.11
C GLY A 378 26.73 10.34 23.14
N SER A 379 25.69 9.59 22.72
CA SER A 379 24.30 10.02 22.88
C SER A 379 23.91 10.06 24.36
N GLU A 380 23.39 11.18 24.83
CA GLU A 380 22.95 11.36 26.22
C GLU A 380 21.42 11.51 26.31
N PRO A 381 20.75 10.82 27.24
CA PRO A 381 19.32 11.02 27.45
C PRO A 381 19.06 12.41 28.03
N HIS A 382 18.09 13.12 27.46
CA HIS A 382 17.60 14.40 27.97
C HIS A 382 16.08 14.34 28.15
N GLU A 383 15.63 14.77 29.32
CA GLU A 383 14.21 15.04 29.58
C GLU A 383 13.96 16.54 29.53
N PHE A 384 12.90 16.95 28.83
CA PHE A 384 12.61 18.36 28.60
C PHE A 384 11.15 18.67 28.92
N VAL A 385 10.94 19.58 29.87
CA VAL A 385 9.62 20.10 30.24
C VAL A 385 9.63 21.61 30.00
N PHE A 386 8.68 22.08 29.19
CA PHE A 386 8.53 23.51 28.91
C PHE A 386 8.31 24.30 30.20
N SER A 387 9.06 25.39 30.39
CA SER A 387 8.89 26.28 31.55
C SER A 387 7.46 26.82 31.62
N SER A 388 6.85 27.14 30.48
CA SER A 388 5.43 27.55 30.40
C SER A 388 4.42 26.49 30.84
N ALA A 389 4.80 25.20 30.88
CA ALA A 389 3.96 24.15 31.43
C ALA A 389 4.02 24.09 32.97
N LEU A 390 5.16 24.48 33.55
CA LEU A 390 5.39 24.55 35.01
C LEU A 390 4.93 25.88 35.62
N ARG A 391 4.99 26.95 34.82
CA ARG A 391 4.78 28.33 35.21
C ARG A 391 3.77 28.99 34.27
N GLN A 392 2.57 29.26 34.78
CA GLN A 392 1.52 29.90 33.99
C GLN A 392 1.78 31.39 33.70
N ASP A 393 2.79 31.99 34.34
CA ASP A 393 3.25 33.37 34.11
C ASP A 393 4.32 33.49 33.02
N ARG A 394 4.50 32.45 32.21
CA ARG A 394 5.50 32.42 31.13
C ARG A 394 4.86 32.08 29.79
N VAL A 395 5.17 32.90 28.78
CA VAL A 395 4.68 32.70 27.41
C VAL A 395 5.87 32.48 26.48
N LEU A 396 5.81 31.45 25.65
CA LEU A 396 6.84 31.19 24.65
C LEU A 396 6.79 32.30 23.59
N SER A 397 7.90 33.03 23.41
CA SER A 397 7.98 34.18 22.52
C SER A 397 8.64 33.83 21.18
N LYS A 398 9.70 33.01 21.20
CA LYS A 398 10.42 32.58 19.98
C LYS A 398 11.09 31.23 20.18
N ILE A 399 11.33 30.56 19.07
CA ILE A 399 12.06 29.29 19.00
C ILE A 399 13.27 29.48 18.09
N VAL A 400 14.45 29.05 18.53
CA VAL A 400 15.68 29.07 17.74
C VAL A 400 16.08 27.63 17.44
N PHE A 401 16.16 27.29 16.16
CA PHE A 401 16.58 25.98 15.68
C PHE A 401 18.06 26.02 15.30
N TYR A 402 18.84 25.17 15.94
CA TYR A 402 20.24 24.92 15.60
C TYR A 402 20.28 23.64 14.76
N HIS A 403 20.70 23.78 13.50
CA HIS A 403 20.65 22.69 12.54
C HIS A 403 21.66 22.86 11.41
N GLY A 404 21.95 21.74 10.74
CA GLY A 404 22.80 21.63 9.56
C GLY A 404 22.33 20.47 8.69
N SER A 405 23.11 19.39 8.60
CA SER A 405 22.68 18.14 7.95
C SER A 405 21.66 17.33 8.77
N ALA A 406 21.38 17.80 9.99
CA ALA A 406 20.47 17.23 10.99
C ALA A 406 20.02 18.33 11.95
N VAL A 407 19.10 18.04 12.87
CA VAL A 407 18.78 18.94 13.98
C VAL A 407 19.80 18.76 15.11
N ASP A 408 20.54 19.81 15.46
CA ASP A 408 21.53 19.81 16.54
C ASP A 408 20.91 20.18 17.89
N GLY A 409 19.95 21.11 17.90
CA GLY A 409 19.28 21.55 19.11
C GLY A 409 18.19 22.59 18.85
N ILE A 410 17.35 22.81 19.86
CA ILE A 410 16.21 23.72 19.82
C ILE A 410 16.23 24.54 21.11
N GLU A 411 16.28 25.86 20.99
CA GLU A 411 16.24 26.78 22.13
C GLU A 411 14.91 27.52 22.14
N PHE A 412 14.18 27.34 23.23
CA PHE A 412 12.90 27.98 23.49
C PHE A 412 13.15 29.21 24.34
N VAL A 413 12.69 30.38 23.87
CA VAL A 413 12.86 31.65 24.57
C VAL A 413 11.50 32.20 24.96
N TYR A 414 11.40 32.66 26.19
CA TYR A 414 10.18 33.16 26.80
C TYR A 414 10.08 34.69 26.75
N ASP A 415 8.98 35.22 27.25
CA ASP A 415 8.68 36.65 27.31
C ASP A 415 9.61 37.45 28.24
N ASP A 416 10.26 36.79 29.21
CA ASP A 416 11.26 37.37 30.11
C ASP A 416 12.72 37.17 29.64
N ASP A 417 12.92 36.77 28.38
CA ASP A 417 14.21 36.38 27.79
C ASP A 417 14.88 35.15 28.44
N SER A 418 14.22 34.46 29.38
CA SER A 418 14.69 33.16 29.85
C SER A 418 14.69 32.14 28.71
N ARG A 419 15.63 31.19 28.77
CA ARG A 419 15.87 30.24 27.67
C ARG A 419 15.96 28.82 28.18
N GLN A 420 15.39 27.88 27.44
CA GLN A 420 15.56 26.46 27.64
C GLN A 420 16.10 25.83 26.35
N LEU A 421 17.28 25.22 26.44
CA LEU A 421 17.93 24.54 25.32
C LEU A 421 17.70 23.03 25.42
N LEU A 422 17.23 22.42 24.34
CA LEU A 422 17.23 20.99 24.11
C LEU A 422 18.31 20.67 23.07
N GLY A 423 19.30 19.85 23.40
CA GLY A 423 20.42 19.53 22.51
C GLY A 423 21.54 20.58 22.55
N LYS A 424 22.19 20.84 21.41
CA LYS A 424 23.38 21.69 21.30
C LYS A 424 23.18 22.84 20.33
N LYS A 425 23.94 23.92 20.51
CA LYS A 425 23.99 25.05 19.57
C LYS A 425 24.92 24.76 18.38
N GLY A 426 24.65 23.66 17.68
CA GLY A 426 25.41 23.18 16.53
C GLY A 426 24.95 23.77 15.19
N GLY A 427 25.61 23.35 14.10
CA GLY A 427 25.21 23.72 12.75
C GLY A 427 25.39 25.20 12.41
N LYS A 428 24.35 25.82 11.84
CA LYS A 428 24.34 27.23 11.43
C LYS A 428 24.55 28.16 12.63
N LYS A 429 25.55 29.04 12.55
CA LYS A 429 25.84 30.05 13.60
C LYS A 429 24.63 30.95 13.84
N GLY A 430 24.17 31.00 15.09
CA GLY A 430 23.01 31.80 15.52
C GLY A 430 21.65 31.10 15.36
N GLY A 431 21.60 29.96 14.66
CA GLY A 431 20.37 29.23 14.38
C GLY A 431 19.40 29.97 13.45
N ASP A 432 18.26 29.36 13.18
CA ASP A 432 17.12 29.97 12.51
C ASP A 432 15.99 30.23 13.50
N VAL A 433 15.34 31.39 13.38
CA VAL A 433 14.35 31.87 14.34
C VAL A 433 12.94 31.68 13.81
N PHE A 434 12.04 31.24 14.69
CA PHE A 434 10.60 31.21 14.48
C PHE A 434 9.91 31.98 15.62
N ASP A 435 9.34 33.13 15.31
CA ASP A 435 8.63 33.99 16.27
C ASP A 435 7.19 33.52 16.49
N MET A 436 6.77 33.49 17.76
CA MET A 436 5.41 33.16 18.19
C MET A 436 4.57 34.44 18.30
N ASP A 437 3.29 34.37 17.94
CA ASP A 437 2.33 35.46 18.16
C ASP A 437 1.84 35.46 19.61
N VAL A 438 2.64 36.07 20.49
CA VAL A 438 2.35 36.22 21.91
C VAL A 438 1.03 36.95 22.15
N ARG A 439 0.67 37.93 21.31
CA ARG A 439 -0.56 38.73 21.48
C ARG A 439 -1.81 37.90 21.28
N ARG A 440 -1.75 36.92 20.38
CA ARG A 440 -2.84 35.98 20.10
C ARG A 440 -2.78 34.72 20.98
N GLY A 441 -1.85 34.66 21.93
CA GLY A 441 -1.67 33.49 22.79
C GLY A 441 -1.27 32.25 21.99
N GLU A 442 -0.47 32.41 20.93
CA GLU A 442 -0.01 31.27 20.14
C GLU A 442 0.86 30.34 20.99
N TYR A 443 0.59 29.03 20.88
CA TYR A 443 1.35 28.00 21.58
C TYR A 443 1.64 26.83 20.64
N ILE A 444 2.64 26.01 20.99
CA ILE A 444 3.00 24.82 20.23
C ILE A 444 1.92 23.75 20.42
N THR A 445 1.37 23.23 19.33
CA THR A 445 0.44 22.10 19.33
C THR A 445 1.12 20.79 19.00
N GLY A 446 2.29 20.82 18.36
CA GLY A 446 3.08 19.63 18.09
C GLY A 446 4.28 19.89 17.19
N PHE A 447 4.91 18.80 16.78
CA PHE A 447 6.04 18.80 15.85
C PHE A 447 5.78 17.81 14.72
N PHE A 448 6.15 18.18 13.50
CA PHE A 448 6.41 17.23 12.42
C PHE A 448 7.90 16.93 12.42
N VAL A 449 8.27 15.65 12.36
CA VAL A 449 9.63 15.18 12.63
C VAL A 449 10.01 14.16 11.57
N ARG A 450 11.14 14.36 10.89
CA ARG A 450 11.77 13.31 10.08
C ARG A 450 12.89 12.69 10.88
N SER A 451 12.97 11.36 10.91
CA SER A 451 13.98 10.67 11.70
C SER A 451 14.51 9.39 11.06
N GLY A 452 15.80 9.16 11.25
CA GLY A 452 16.49 7.91 10.93
C GLY A 452 17.30 7.45 12.16
N PHE A 453 18.62 7.54 12.09
CA PHE A 453 19.47 7.33 13.28
C PHE A 453 19.29 8.45 14.34
N TRP A 454 18.94 9.67 13.90
CA TRP A 454 18.67 10.88 14.70
C TRP A 454 17.44 11.64 14.15
N ILE A 455 17.15 12.83 14.68
CA ILE A 455 16.14 13.75 14.13
C ILE A 455 16.73 14.52 12.95
N ASP A 456 16.45 14.08 11.74
CA ASP A 456 16.96 14.67 10.51
C ASP A 456 16.38 16.05 10.25
N ALA A 457 15.07 16.21 10.48
CA ALA A 457 14.42 17.50 10.35
C ALA A 457 13.22 17.65 11.29
N ILE A 458 12.89 18.89 11.63
CA ILE A 458 11.76 19.22 12.49
C ILE A 458 11.03 20.48 12.04
N GLN A 459 9.72 20.49 12.20
CA GLN A 459 8.83 21.61 11.96
C GLN A 459 7.88 21.77 13.14
N VAL A 460 7.65 23.00 13.60
CA VAL A 460 6.71 23.32 14.67
C VAL A 460 5.32 23.57 14.10
N LEU A 461 4.33 23.01 14.78
CA LEU A 461 2.91 23.23 14.56
C LEU A 461 2.36 24.08 15.72
N THR A 462 1.54 25.08 15.41
CA THR A 462 1.00 26.00 16.42
C THR A 462 -0.52 26.00 16.51
N SER A 463 -1.05 26.57 17.59
CA SER A 463 -2.49 26.71 17.86
C SER A 463 -3.21 27.64 16.88
N LEU A 464 -2.48 28.49 16.16
CA LEU A 464 -3.03 29.36 15.11
C LEU A 464 -3.04 28.68 13.73
N GLY A 465 -2.74 27.38 13.66
CA GLY A 465 -2.64 26.64 12.40
C GLY A 465 -1.41 26.99 11.57
N ARG A 466 -0.44 27.74 12.12
CA ARG A 466 0.83 28.03 11.44
C ARG A 466 1.75 26.81 11.53
N ARG A 467 2.57 26.66 10.49
CA ARG A 467 3.69 25.72 10.44
C ARG A 467 4.96 26.51 10.20
N SER A 468 6.02 26.23 10.95
CA SER A 468 7.34 26.79 10.65
C SER A 468 7.88 26.25 9.32
N PRO A 469 8.98 26.77 8.76
CA PRO A 469 9.79 26.00 7.82
C PRO A 469 10.25 24.67 8.44
N LEU A 470 10.64 23.73 7.59
CA LEU A 470 11.27 22.48 8.01
C LEU A 470 12.77 22.75 8.23
N PHE A 471 13.26 22.58 9.46
CA PHE A 471 14.65 22.85 9.85
C PHE A 471 15.43 21.54 9.96
N GLY A 472 16.69 21.52 9.51
CA GLY A 472 17.50 20.30 9.34
C GLY A 472 17.56 19.84 7.88
N ASN A 473 17.68 18.52 7.66
CA ASN A 473 17.70 17.93 6.33
C ASN A 473 16.28 17.47 5.90
N PRO A 474 15.60 18.21 5.01
CA PRO A 474 14.23 17.90 4.60
C PRO A 474 14.09 16.59 3.82
N HIS A 475 15.21 16.02 3.35
CA HIS A 475 15.28 14.76 2.62
C HIS A 475 15.92 13.63 3.43
N GLY A 476 16.31 13.90 4.70
CA GLY A 476 16.85 12.90 5.61
C GLY A 476 15.75 12.15 6.34
N GLY A 477 16.05 10.92 6.75
CA GLY A 477 15.15 10.05 7.53
C GLY A 477 13.79 9.79 6.88
N ASP A 478 12.93 9.13 7.65
CA ASP A 478 11.53 8.91 7.30
C ASP A 478 10.63 9.86 8.12
N PRO A 479 9.51 10.36 7.54
CA PRO A 479 8.59 11.31 8.17
C PRO A 479 7.75 10.72 9.32
#